data_AF-A0A952IW67-F1
#
_entry.id   AF-A0A952IW67-F1
#
_cell.length_a   1.000
_cell.length_b   1.000
_cell.length_c   1.000
_cell.angle_alpha   90.00
_cell.angle_beta   90.00
_cell.angle_gamma   90.00
#
_symmetry.space_group_name_H-M   'P 1'
#
loop_
_entity.id
_entity.type
_entity.pdbx_description
1 polymer ?
#
loop_
_entity_poly.entity_id
_entity_poly.type
_entity_poly.pdbx_seq_one_letter_code
_entity_poly.pdbx_strand_id
1 'polypeptide(L)'
;MIEVDANKLCDLIRQPYIVGERADLRNRRVQGPVDIKDSSLCGVDLSGSVFTHRVEIIDSVFEGLSWFKGVEFHAPVSFAGSRFSNDARFDTASFGDTADFSSVVFWGVGCFDRTQAQGHVDMSDVTAYGNLSLAGGHFAQALQLRQSVLMGGLWMPKCDPADLEGVEHCDVFGRIESRDTRESARRFGQ
;
A
#
# COMPACT_ATOMS: atom_id res chain seq x y z
N MET A 1 -19.22 9.54 -10.90
CA MET A 1 -18.64 8.29 -10.38
C MET A 1 -19.79 7.34 -10.06
N ILE A 2 -19.69 6.05 -10.39
CA ILE A 2 -20.77 5.07 -10.14
C ILE A 2 -20.66 4.56 -8.70
N GLU A 3 -21.77 4.47 -7.99
CA GLU A 3 -21.79 3.93 -6.63
C GLU A 3 -21.74 2.40 -6.63
N VAL A 4 -21.06 1.84 -5.64
CA VAL A 4 -21.06 0.40 -5.36
C VAL A 4 -21.19 0.21 -3.86
N ASP A 5 -22.11 -0.66 -3.45
CA ASP A 5 -22.24 -1.06 -2.05
C ASP A 5 -21.01 -1.89 -1.62
N ALA A 6 -20.54 -1.68 -0.39
CA ALA A 6 -19.40 -2.40 0.15
C ALA A 6 -19.58 -3.92 0.14
N ASN A 7 -20.78 -4.45 0.40
CA ASN A 7 -21.02 -5.90 0.35
C ASN A 7 -20.84 -6.44 -1.07
N LYS A 8 -21.34 -5.70 -2.07
CA LYS A 8 -21.16 -6.07 -3.48
C LYS A 8 -19.68 -6.04 -3.89
N LEU A 9 -18.93 -5.05 -3.42
CA LEU A 9 -17.48 -5.03 -3.60
C LEU A 9 -16.84 -6.27 -2.99
N CYS A 10 -17.16 -6.59 -1.73
CA CYS A 10 -16.63 -7.74 -1.02
C CYS A 10 -16.94 -9.06 -1.74
N ASP A 11 -18.16 -9.24 -2.23
CA ASP A 11 -18.59 -10.44 -2.97
C ASP A 11 -17.81 -10.62 -4.28
N LEU A 12 -17.47 -9.52 -4.96
CA LEU A 12 -16.70 -9.55 -6.21
C LEU A 12 -15.25 -9.92 -5.97
N ILE A 13 -14.62 -9.38 -4.91
CA ILE A 13 -13.20 -9.63 -4.65
C ILE A 13 -12.95 -10.95 -3.92
N ARG A 14 -13.97 -11.55 -3.29
CA ARG A 14 -13.91 -12.91 -2.71
C ARG A 14 -14.12 -14.04 -3.73
N GLN A 15 -14.39 -13.71 -4.99
CA GLN A 15 -14.46 -14.74 -6.03
C GLN A 15 -13.10 -15.45 -6.16
N PRO A 16 -13.08 -16.75 -6.53
CA PRO A 16 -11.84 -17.47 -6.77
C PRO A 16 -10.93 -16.73 -7.75
N TYR A 17 -9.64 -16.65 -7.44
CA TYR A 17 -8.69 -16.05 -8.36
C TYR A 17 -8.54 -16.88 -9.63
N ILE A 18 -8.72 -16.22 -10.77
CA ILE A 18 -8.44 -16.75 -12.10
C ILE A 18 -7.23 -15.99 -12.67
N VAL A 19 -6.22 -16.72 -13.12
CA VAL A 19 -4.96 -16.14 -13.62
C VAL A 19 -5.24 -15.17 -14.76
N GLY A 20 -4.77 -13.92 -14.60
CA GLY A 20 -4.94 -12.86 -15.59
C GLY A 20 -6.26 -12.08 -15.48
N GLU A 21 -7.20 -12.55 -14.66
CA GLU A 21 -8.44 -11.84 -14.37
C GLU A 21 -8.33 -10.97 -13.12
N ARG A 22 -9.25 -10.00 -13.02
CA ARG A 22 -9.40 -9.12 -11.87
C ARG A 22 -10.82 -8.58 -11.76
N ALA A 23 -11.28 -8.32 -10.55
CA ALA A 23 -12.50 -7.57 -10.31
C ALA A 23 -12.30 -6.10 -10.74
N ASP A 24 -12.95 -5.68 -11.84
CA ASP A 24 -12.92 -4.28 -12.31
C ASP A 24 -13.90 -3.42 -11.51
N LEU A 25 -13.34 -2.65 -10.58
CA LEU A 25 -14.05 -1.75 -9.68
C LEU A 25 -13.51 -0.32 -9.82
N ARG A 26 -13.03 0.07 -11.01
CA ARG A 26 -12.47 1.39 -11.27
C ARG A 26 -13.51 2.49 -11.21
N ASN A 27 -13.08 3.68 -10.77
CA ASN A 27 -13.91 4.89 -10.74
C ASN A 27 -15.26 4.64 -10.05
N ARG A 28 -15.22 3.96 -8.90
CA ARG A 28 -16.38 3.67 -8.07
C ARG A 28 -16.35 4.50 -6.79
N ARG A 29 -17.52 4.94 -6.36
CA ARG A 29 -17.70 5.44 -4.99
C ARG A 29 -18.23 4.30 -4.15
N VAL A 30 -17.43 3.83 -3.21
CA VAL A 30 -17.80 2.71 -2.34
C VAL A 30 -18.62 3.22 -1.17
N GLN A 31 -19.83 2.69 -1.04
CA GLN A 31 -20.79 3.06 0.00
C GLN A 31 -20.74 2.04 1.14
N GLY A 32 -20.57 2.52 2.37
CA GLY A 32 -20.47 1.70 3.56
C GLY A 32 -19.05 1.22 3.88
N PRO A 33 -18.84 0.69 5.11
CA PRO A 33 -17.54 0.17 5.53
C PRO A 33 -17.21 -1.16 4.85
N VAL A 34 -15.93 -1.39 4.57
CA VAL A 34 -15.42 -2.68 4.10
C VAL A 34 -14.75 -3.39 5.28
N ASP A 35 -15.15 -4.64 5.53
CA ASP A 35 -14.57 -5.49 6.58
C ASP A 35 -14.32 -6.90 6.00
N ILE A 36 -13.04 -7.22 5.86
CA ILE A 36 -12.52 -8.48 5.34
C ILE A 36 -11.37 -8.92 6.24
N LYS A 37 -11.44 -10.15 6.73
CA LYS A 37 -10.38 -10.75 7.57
C LYS A 37 -10.10 -12.17 7.08
N ASP A 38 -8.86 -12.61 7.21
CA ASP A 38 -8.45 -14.00 6.98
C ASP A 38 -8.96 -14.59 5.65
N SER A 39 -8.92 -13.81 4.56
CA SER A 39 -9.57 -14.18 3.29
C SER A 39 -8.58 -14.22 2.12
N SER A 40 -8.80 -15.14 1.18
CA SER A 40 -8.16 -15.10 -0.14
C SER A 40 -9.01 -14.26 -1.09
N LEU A 41 -8.39 -13.33 -1.80
CA LEU A 41 -9.01 -12.32 -2.65
C LEU A 41 -8.44 -12.41 -4.06
N CYS A 42 -9.29 -12.28 -5.07
CA CYS A 42 -8.85 -12.24 -6.46
C CYS A 42 -8.08 -10.94 -6.78
N GLY A 43 -7.49 -10.88 -7.99
CA GLY A 43 -6.94 -9.62 -8.48
C GLY A 43 -8.02 -8.54 -8.50
N VAL A 44 -7.64 -7.30 -8.24
CA VAL A 44 -8.60 -6.19 -8.09
C VAL A 44 -8.08 -4.92 -8.77
N ASP A 45 -8.98 -4.17 -9.39
CA ASP A 45 -8.71 -2.85 -9.95
C ASP A 45 -9.67 -1.82 -9.37
N LEU A 46 -9.20 -1.09 -8.37
CA LEU A 46 -9.87 0.02 -7.69
C LEU A 46 -9.31 1.38 -8.14
N SER A 47 -8.67 1.44 -9.30
CA SER A 47 -8.06 2.69 -9.78
C SER A 47 -9.10 3.81 -9.91
N GLY A 48 -8.80 4.97 -9.32
CA GLY A 48 -9.68 6.14 -9.29
C GLY A 48 -10.94 5.99 -8.43
N SER A 49 -11.03 4.95 -7.60
CA SER A 49 -12.16 4.74 -6.70
C SER A 49 -12.03 5.51 -5.40
N VAL A 50 -13.16 5.82 -4.78
CA VAL A 50 -13.26 6.67 -3.59
C VAL A 50 -13.97 5.91 -2.48
N PHE A 51 -13.34 5.88 -1.32
CA PHE A 51 -13.86 5.30 -0.09
C PHE A 51 -14.07 6.42 0.94
N THR A 52 -15.30 6.61 1.39
CA THR A 52 -15.65 7.61 2.41
C THR A 52 -15.89 7.01 3.80
N HIS A 53 -15.73 5.69 3.93
CA HIS A 53 -15.92 4.93 5.16
C HIS A 53 -14.69 4.06 5.41
N ARG A 54 -14.56 3.55 6.64
CA ARG A 54 -13.44 2.69 7.03
C ARG A 54 -13.31 1.47 6.12
N VAL A 55 -12.08 1.09 5.85
CA VAL A 55 -11.73 -0.12 5.09
C VAL A 55 -10.77 -0.95 5.92
N GLU A 56 -11.18 -2.15 6.30
CA GLU A 56 -10.34 -3.13 6.99
C GLU A 56 -10.25 -4.38 6.13
N ILE A 57 -9.05 -4.67 5.63
CA ILE A 57 -8.70 -5.90 4.94
C ILE A 57 -7.49 -6.49 5.65
N ILE A 58 -7.73 -7.26 6.71
CA ILE A 58 -6.71 -7.69 7.67
C ILE A 58 -6.37 -9.17 7.44
N ASP A 59 -5.11 -9.55 7.61
CA ASP A 59 -4.62 -10.95 7.52
C ASP A 59 -5.09 -11.68 6.25
N SER A 60 -5.26 -10.95 5.16
CA SER A 60 -5.86 -11.44 3.92
C SER A 60 -4.82 -11.55 2.81
N VAL A 61 -5.13 -12.32 1.78
CA VAL A 61 -4.22 -12.59 0.67
C VAL A 61 -4.84 -12.06 -0.62
N PHE A 62 -4.18 -11.09 -1.26
CA PHE A 62 -4.48 -10.71 -2.64
C PHE A 62 -3.69 -11.61 -3.58
N GLU A 63 -4.36 -12.56 -4.23
CA GLU A 63 -3.72 -13.56 -5.08
C GLU A 63 -3.27 -12.99 -6.43
N GLY A 64 -4.01 -12.01 -6.95
CA GLY A 64 -3.73 -11.37 -8.24
C GLY A 64 -3.08 -9.99 -8.11
N LEU A 65 -2.93 -9.31 -9.24
CA LEU A 65 -2.51 -7.92 -9.29
C LEU A 65 -3.52 -7.04 -8.56
N SER A 66 -3.03 -6.10 -7.74
CA SER A 66 -3.86 -5.22 -6.92
C SER A 66 -3.60 -3.76 -7.30
N TRP A 67 -4.56 -3.13 -7.97
CA TRP A 67 -4.42 -1.77 -8.47
C TRP A 67 -5.30 -0.80 -7.69
N PHE A 68 -4.64 0.09 -6.97
CA PHE A 68 -5.18 1.17 -6.17
C PHE A 68 -4.72 2.54 -6.70
N LYS A 69 -4.44 2.61 -8.01
CA LYS A 69 -3.88 3.82 -8.62
C LYS A 69 -4.86 4.99 -8.51
N GLY A 70 -4.46 6.07 -7.85
CA GLY A 70 -5.32 7.24 -7.66
C GLY A 70 -6.56 6.94 -6.82
N VAL A 71 -6.54 5.89 -6.00
CA VAL A 71 -7.61 5.63 -5.03
C VAL A 71 -7.60 6.73 -3.96
N GLU A 72 -8.78 7.11 -3.49
CA GLU A 72 -8.93 8.08 -2.40
C GLU A 72 -9.59 7.41 -1.20
N PHE A 73 -8.87 7.31 -0.08
CA PHE A 73 -9.42 6.91 1.21
C PHE A 73 -9.59 8.15 2.08
N HIS A 74 -10.84 8.56 2.33
CA HIS A 74 -11.15 9.71 3.19
C HIS A 74 -11.38 9.34 4.66
N ALA A 75 -11.33 8.05 4.98
CA ALA A 75 -11.48 7.50 6.31
C ALA A 75 -10.35 6.47 6.53
N PRO A 76 -10.11 6.01 7.78
CA PRO A 76 -9.04 5.06 8.07
C PRO A 76 -9.09 3.80 7.21
N VAL A 77 -7.92 3.37 6.74
CA VAL A 77 -7.74 2.13 5.96
C VAL A 77 -6.66 1.26 6.60
N SER A 78 -6.91 -0.04 6.70
CA SER A 78 -5.92 -1.01 7.17
C SER A 78 -5.86 -2.21 6.23
N PHE A 79 -4.63 -2.55 5.85
CA PHE A 79 -4.23 -3.78 5.18
C PHE A 79 -3.37 -4.65 6.11
N ALA A 80 -3.38 -4.41 7.43
CA ALA A 80 -2.46 -5.02 8.37
C ALA A 80 -2.38 -6.55 8.25
N GLY A 81 -1.16 -7.08 8.30
CA GLY A 81 -0.88 -8.52 8.19
C GLY A 81 -1.18 -9.14 6.81
N SER A 82 -1.72 -8.37 5.86
CA SER A 82 -2.10 -8.91 4.55
C SER A 82 -0.88 -9.18 3.66
N ARG A 83 -1.08 -10.07 2.69
CA ARG A 83 -0.09 -10.45 1.68
C ARG A 83 -0.56 -10.06 0.29
N PHE A 84 0.30 -9.36 -0.45
CA PHE A 84 0.12 -9.14 -1.89
C PHE A 84 1.01 -10.13 -2.66
N SER A 85 0.41 -11.15 -3.26
CA SER A 85 1.11 -12.22 -4.00
C SER A 85 1.74 -11.73 -5.32
N ASN A 86 1.28 -10.58 -5.83
CA ASN A 86 1.78 -9.92 -7.03
C ASN A 86 1.98 -8.42 -6.74
N ASP A 87 2.25 -7.62 -7.77
CA ASP A 87 2.39 -6.17 -7.62
C ASP A 87 1.15 -5.53 -6.98
N ALA A 88 1.41 -4.68 -5.98
CA ALA A 88 0.44 -3.84 -5.30
C ALA A 88 0.74 -2.37 -5.64
N ARG A 89 -0.17 -1.73 -6.38
CA ARG A 89 0.06 -0.43 -6.99
C ARG A 89 -0.84 0.63 -6.36
N PHE A 90 -0.29 1.40 -5.43
CA PHE A 90 -0.89 2.57 -4.79
C PHE A 90 -0.38 3.88 -5.41
N ASP A 91 0.12 3.85 -6.64
CA ASP A 91 0.61 5.05 -7.33
C ASP A 91 -0.45 6.16 -7.30
N THR A 92 -0.08 7.37 -6.93
CA THR A 92 -0.98 8.54 -6.83
C THR A 92 -2.17 8.37 -5.87
N ALA A 93 -2.15 7.37 -4.98
CA ALA A 93 -3.18 7.20 -3.97
C ALA A 93 -3.20 8.37 -2.98
N SER A 94 -4.37 8.63 -2.39
CA SER A 94 -4.56 9.65 -1.36
C SER A 94 -5.10 9.00 -0.08
N PHE A 95 -4.38 9.17 1.02
CA PHE A 95 -4.80 8.77 2.36
C PHE A 95 -5.13 10.04 3.16
N GLY A 96 -6.43 10.34 3.28
CA GLY A 96 -6.93 11.51 4.02
C GLY A 96 -6.94 11.33 5.53
N ASP A 97 -6.78 10.09 6.00
CA ASP A 97 -6.69 9.71 7.41
C ASP A 97 -5.61 8.63 7.56
N THR A 98 -5.55 7.94 8.69
CA THR A 98 -4.55 6.89 8.96
C THR A 98 -4.63 5.75 7.94
N ALA A 99 -3.45 5.28 7.52
CA ALA A 99 -3.29 4.14 6.64
C ALA A 99 -2.32 3.13 7.25
N ASP A 100 -2.81 1.94 7.54
CA ASP A 100 -2.07 0.90 8.23
C ASP A 100 -1.72 -0.23 7.27
N PHE A 101 -0.42 -0.39 7.02
CA PHE A 101 0.18 -1.47 6.26
C PHE A 101 1.15 -2.28 7.14
N SER A 102 1.00 -2.22 8.47
CA SER A 102 1.87 -2.93 9.39
C SER A 102 1.85 -4.44 9.11
N SER A 103 3.01 -5.08 9.20
CA SER A 103 3.17 -6.52 8.92
C SER A 103 2.75 -6.97 7.51
N VAL A 104 2.58 -6.06 6.54
CA VAL A 104 2.24 -6.44 5.17
C VAL A 104 3.42 -7.14 4.49
N VAL A 105 3.12 -8.16 3.69
CA VAL A 105 4.11 -8.85 2.85
C VAL A 105 3.87 -8.55 1.37
N PHE A 106 4.82 -7.89 0.72
CA PHE A 106 4.83 -7.67 -0.73
C PHE A 106 5.71 -8.72 -1.40
N TRP A 107 5.10 -9.67 -2.12
CA TRP A 107 5.86 -10.63 -2.95
C TRP A 107 6.29 -10.01 -4.28
N GLY A 108 5.43 -9.18 -4.86
CA GLY A 108 5.75 -8.33 -6.01
C GLY A 108 6.24 -6.94 -5.59
N VAL A 109 6.16 -5.99 -6.51
CA VAL A 109 6.49 -4.58 -6.23
C VAL A 109 5.38 -3.96 -5.38
N GLY A 110 5.76 -3.35 -4.25
CA GLY A 110 4.91 -2.41 -3.50
C GLY A 110 5.17 -0.99 -4.00
N CYS A 111 4.22 -0.38 -4.71
CA CYS A 111 4.44 0.92 -5.36
C CYS A 111 3.53 1.99 -4.76
N PHE A 112 4.10 3.00 -4.13
CA PHE A 112 3.44 4.16 -3.52
C PHE A 112 3.94 5.47 -4.16
N ASP A 113 4.33 5.40 -5.43
CA ASP A 113 4.84 6.55 -6.17
C ASP A 113 3.81 7.68 -6.21
N ARG A 114 4.23 8.88 -5.81
CA ARG A 114 3.40 10.09 -5.75
C ARG A 114 2.17 9.96 -4.85
N THR A 115 2.15 8.99 -3.93
CA THR A 115 1.14 8.91 -2.88
C THR A 115 1.15 10.17 -2.04
N GLN A 116 -0.03 10.64 -1.64
CA GLN A 116 -0.21 11.75 -0.72
C GLN A 116 -0.89 11.24 0.55
N ALA A 117 -0.27 11.42 1.71
CA ALA A 117 -0.87 11.07 2.99
C ALA A 117 -0.94 12.29 3.90
N GLN A 118 -2.17 12.63 4.32
CA GLN A 118 -2.41 13.65 5.34
C GLN A 118 -2.35 13.04 6.75
N GLY A 119 -2.80 11.79 6.89
CA GLY A 119 -2.67 11.00 8.11
C GLY A 119 -1.34 10.24 8.21
N HIS A 120 -1.16 9.57 9.34
CA HIS A 120 -0.03 8.69 9.59
C HIS A 120 -0.09 7.45 8.67
N VAL A 121 1.05 7.05 8.11
CA VAL A 121 1.17 5.80 7.34
C VAL A 121 2.09 4.85 8.08
N ASP A 122 1.53 3.75 8.57
CA ASP A 122 2.30 2.72 9.26
C ASP A 122 2.73 1.63 8.28
N MET A 123 4.04 1.49 8.04
CA MET A 123 4.65 0.37 7.32
C MET A 123 5.67 -0.35 8.20
N SER A 124 5.41 -0.44 9.51
CA SER A 124 6.24 -1.21 10.45
C SER A 124 6.14 -2.71 10.18
N ASP A 125 7.22 -3.44 10.42
CA ASP A 125 7.31 -4.90 10.25
C ASP A 125 6.95 -5.40 8.83
N VAL A 126 7.01 -4.53 7.81
CA VAL A 126 6.75 -4.90 6.42
C VAL A 126 7.88 -5.76 5.87
N THR A 127 7.53 -6.80 5.11
CA THR A 127 8.50 -7.56 4.30
C THR A 127 8.25 -7.34 2.83
N ALA A 128 9.24 -6.80 2.10
CA ALA A 128 9.15 -6.61 0.65
C ALA A 128 10.19 -7.48 -0.08
N TYR A 129 9.72 -8.51 -0.80
CA TYR A 129 10.55 -9.33 -1.67
C TYR A 129 10.85 -8.64 -3.00
N GLY A 130 9.87 -7.92 -3.55
CA GLY A 130 10.06 -6.98 -4.64
C GLY A 130 10.55 -5.62 -4.14
N ASN A 131 10.69 -4.68 -5.07
CA ASN A 131 11.04 -3.30 -4.69
C ASN A 131 9.86 -2.64 -3.95
N LEU A 132 10.19 -1.84 -2.94
CA LEU A 132 9.28 -0.87 -2.34
C LEU A 132 9.60 0.51 -2.93
N SER A 133 8.63 1.15 -3.57
CA SER A 133 8.82 2.46 -4.19
C SER A 133 7.93 3.51 -3.53
N LEU A 134 8.52 4.63 -3.14
CA LEU A 134 7.92 5.81 -2.54
C LEU A 134 8.20 7.05 -3.41
N ALA A 135 8.49 6.88 -4.70
CA ALA A 135 9.05 7.95 -5.53
C ALA A 135 8.10 9.15 -5.64
N GLY A 136 8.55 10.32 -5.21
CA GLY A 136 7.75 11.55 -5.19
C GLY A 136 6.54 11.51 -4.25
N GLY A 137 6.47 10.55 -3.32
CA GLY A 137 5.46 10.52 -2.27
C GLY A 137 5.64 11.67 -1.28
N HIS A 138 4.54 12.05 -0.64
CA HIS A 138 4.52 13.04 0.45
C HIS A 138 3.71 12.49 1.62
N PHE A 139 4.32 12.40 2.80
CA PHE A 139 3.72 11.82 4.00
C PHE A 139 3.78 12.82 5.16
N ALA A 140 2.71 13.61 5.33
CA ALA A 140 2.70 14.78 6.21
C ALA A 140 2.86 14.47 7.70
N GLN A 141 2.48 13.26 8.14
CA GLN A 141 2.59 12.78 9.52
C GLN A 141 3.61 11.62 9.64
N ALA A 142 4.61 11.64 8.77
CA ALA A 142 5.61 10.60 8.55
C ALA A 142 5.04 9.23 8.15
N LEU A 143 5.85 8.49 7.39
CA LEU A 143 5.68 7.08 7.08
C LEU A 143 6.67 6.29 7.95
N GLN A 144 6.17 5.35 8.73
CA GLN A 144 6.96 4.50 9.63
C GLN A 144 7.50 3.27 8.90
N LEU A 145 8.81 2.99 9.01
CA LEU A 145 9.46 1.81 8.42
C LEU A 145 10.15 0.91 9.45
N ARG A 146 9.93 1.14 10.74
CA ARG A 146 10.58 0.38 11.81
C ARG A 146 10.37 -1.13 11.66
N GLN A 147 11.44 -1.90 11.89
CA GLN A 147 11.46 -3.37 11.85
C GLN A 147 11.12 -3.97 10.48
N SER A 148 11.09 -3.16 9.42
CA SER A 148 10.77 -3.62 8.09
C SER A 148 12.01 -4.20 7.39
N VAL A 149 11.78 -5.24 6.59
CA VAL A 149 12.82 -5.96 5.86
C VAL A 149 12.52 -5.87 4.36
N LEU A 150 13.31 -5.07 3.66
CA LEU A 150 13.21 -4.87 2.22
C LEU A 150 14.30 -5.70 1.54
N MET A 151 13.94 -6.88 1.05
CA MET A 151 14.83 -7.74 0.27
C MET A 151 15.08 -7.16 -1.13
N GLY A 152 14.04 -6.56 -1.71
CA GLY A 152 14.19 -5.72 -2.90
C GLY A 152 14.83 -4.36 -2.58
N GLY A 153 14.88 -3.48 -3.57
CA GLY A 153 15.37 -2.12 -3.37
C GLY A 153 14.30 -1.19 -2.81
N LEU A 154 14.77 -0.11 -2.17
CA LEU A 154 13.96 1.02 -1.75
C LEU A 154 14.15 2.17 -2.73
N TRP A 155 13.11 2.51 -3.48
CA TRP A 155 13.13 3.64 -4.44
C TRP A 155 12.39 4.83 -3.87
N MET A 156 13.09 5.91 -3.55
CA MET A 156 12.50 7.13 -3.00
C MET A 156 13.07 8.43 -3.64
N PRO A 157 13.29 8.51 -4.96
CA PRO A 157 13.66 9.79 -5.57
C PRO A 157 12.51 10.78 -5.40
N LYS A 158 12.83 12.01 -4.98
CA LYS A 158 11.87 13.10 -4.74
C LYS A 158 10.85 12.86 -3.60
N CYS A 159 10.99 11.77 -2.84
CA CYS A 159 10.39 11.69 -1.50
C CYS A 159 11.29 12.50 -0.56
N ASP A 160 10.72 13.30 0.34
CA ASP A 160 11.52 13.96 1.36
C ASP A 160 11.94 12.91 2.39
N PRO A 161 13.24 12.71 2.68
CA PRO A 161 13.65 11.81 3.76
C PRO A 161 13.06 12.20 5.12
N ALA A 162 12.70 13.47 5.35
CA ALA A 162 12.04 13.90 6.59
C ALA A 162 10.63 13.32 6.75
N ASP A 163 10.01 12.86 5.65
CA ASP A 163 8.71 12.18 5.67
C ASP A 163 8.83 10.73 6.16
N LEU A 164 10.03 10.22 6.46
CA LEU A 164 10.27 8.83 6.86
C LEU A 164 10.81 8.74 8.30
N GLU A 165 10.25 7.83 9.08
CA GLU A 165 10.66 7.51 10.46
C GLU A 165 10.99 6.02 10.64
N GLY A 166 11.80 5.69 11.65
CA GLY A 166 12.21 4.31 11.99
C GLY A 166 13.08 3.62 10.95
N VAL A 167 13.64 4.38 10.00
CA VAL A 167 14.50 3.89 8.92
C VAL A 167 15.79 3.24 9.43
N GLU A 168 16.27 3.64 10.61
CA GLU A 168 17.43 3.04 11.29
C GLU A 168 17.17 1.62 11.80
N HIS A 169 15.90 1.21 11.79
CA HIS A 169 15.45 -0.14 12.12
C HIS A 169 14.87 -0.85 10.91
N CYS A 170 15.09 -0.33 9.70
CA CYS A 170 14.67 -0.95 8.45
C CYS A 170 15.88 -1.55 7.73
N ASP A 171 15.88 -2.86 7.55
CA ASP A 171 16.92 -3.54 6.81
C ASP A 171 16.59 -3.51 5.31
N VAL A 172 17.48 -2.91 4.50
CA VAL A 172 17.33 -2.89 3.04
C VAL A 172 18.50 -3.64 2.40
N PHE A 173 18.22 -4.77 1.76
CA PHE A 173 19.25 -5.61 1.13
C PHE A 173 19.45 -5.28 -0.34
N GLY A 174 18.43 -4.71 -1.00
CA GLY A 174 18.55 -4.17 -2.35
C GLY A 174 19.17 -2.77 -2.39
N ARG A 175 19.13 -2.16 -3.58
CA ARG A 175 19.59 -0.77 -3.77
C ARG A 175 18.64 0.21 -3.09
N ILE A 176 19.21 1.20 -2.38
CA ILE A 176 18.49 2.41 -1.97
C ILE A 176 18.74 3.49 -3.04
N GLU A 177 17.66 3.97 -3.67
CA GLU A 177 17.71 5.10 -4.62
C GLU A 177 17.02 6.32 -4.02
N SER A 178 17.75 7.42 -3.83
CA SER A 178 17.20 8.66 -3.25
C SER A 178 17.83 9.90 -3.88
N ARG A 179 17.35 11.09 -3.50
CA ARG A 179 17.91 12.37 -3.98
C ARG A 179 19.36 12.58 -3.51
N ASP A 180 19.69 12.15 -2.29
CA ASP A 180 21.06 12.12 -1.75
C ASP A 180 21.34 10.71 -1.21
N THR A 181 21.99 9.90 -2.05
CA THR A 181 22.27 8.49 -1.74
C THR A 181 23.22 8.33 -0.55
N ARG A 182 24.06 9.32 -0.23
CA ARG A 182 24.98 9.26 0.92
C ARG A 182 24.27 9.54 2.23
N GLU A 183 23.35 10.50 2.25
CA GLU A 183 22.52 10.77 3.43
C GLU A 183 21.62 9.57 3.73
N SER A 184 21.02 8.99 2.69
CA SER A 184 20.18 7.80 2.85
C SER A 184 20.97 6.60 3.39
N ALA A 185 22.16 6.28 2.84
CA ALA A 185 22.97 5.17 3.36
C ALA A 185 23.21 5.27 4.88
N ARG A 186 23.54 6.47 5.38
CA ARG A 186 23.72 6.72 6.83
C ARG A 186 22.47 6.49 7.66
N ARG A 187 21.30 6.88 7.15
CA ARG A 187 20.01 6.74 7.87
C ARG A 187 19.54 5.29 7.95
N PHE A 188 19.86 4.49 6.95
CA PHE A 188 19.53 3.05 6.91
C PHE A 188 20.66 2.16 7.46
N GLY A 189 21.68 2.74 8.08
CA GLY A 189 22.76 1.99 8.73
C GLY A 189 23.68 1.21 7.79
N GLN A 190 23.78 1.62 6.50
CA GLN A 190 24.61 0.98 5.46
C GLN A 190 25.95 1.68 5.24
#